data_AF-A0A927E687-F1
#
_entry.id   AF-A0A927E687-F1
#
_cell.length_a   1.000
_cell.length_b   1.000
_cell.length_c   1.000
_cell.angle_alpha   90.00
_cell.angle_beta   90.00
_cell.angle_gamma   90.00
#
_symmetry.space_group_name_H-M   'P 1'
#
loop_
_entity.id
_entity.type
_entity.pdbx_description
1 polymer ?
#
loop_
_entity_poly.entity_id
_entity_poly.type
_entity_poly.pdbx_seq_one_letter_code
_entity_poly.pdbx_strand_id
1 'polypeptide(L)' 'MKTRSKGFLCADNQSPYFITYNHITLIQSNYSQSINPVDMVAPYSSIRLPIHGNMSGYGKVKWTVVNDYGGHELSESALK' A
#
# COMPACT_ATOMS: atom_id res chain seq x y z
N MET A 1 -11.76 13.03 24.86
CA MET A 1 -11.02 11.96 24.14
C MET A 1 -10.57 12.50 22.80
N LYS A 2 -9.26 12.61 22.52
CA LYS A 2 -8.75 13.06 21.21
C LYS A 2 -8.86 11.91 20.21
N THR A 3 -9.66 12.08 19.17
CA THR A 3 -9.72 11.18 18.01
C THR A 3 -8.34 11.13 17.36
N ARG A 4 -7.65 9.98 17.42
CA ARG A 4 -6.41 9.76 16.66
C ARG A 4 -6.76 9.84 15.18
N SER A 5 -6.14 10.76 14.44
CA SER A 5 -6.21 10.78 12.98
C SER A 5 -5.69 9.43 12.47
N LYS A 6 -6.57 8.57 11.96
CA LYS A 6 -6.18 7.33 11.28
C LYS A 6 -5.68 7.74 9.90
N GLY A 7 -4.36 7.63 9.67
CA GLY A 7 -3.81 7.80 8.32
C GLY A 7 -4.27 6.68 7.39
N PHE A 8 -4.09 6.88 6.10
CA PHE A 8 -4.29 5.85 5.09
C PHE A 8 -3.16 5.90 4.05
N LEU A 9 -2.85 4.74 3.48
CA LEU A 9 -2.06 4.63 2.26
C LEU A 9 -3.03 4.65 1.07
N CYS A 10 -2.76 5.45 0.05
CA CYS A 10 -3.53 5.49 -1.18
C CYS A 10 -2.81 4.65 -2.24
N ALA A 11 -3.43 3.57 -2.70
CA ALA A 11 -2.98 2.85 -3.88
C ALA A 11 -3.74 3.43 -5.08
N ASP A 12 -3.05 4.22 -5.89
CA ASP A 12 -3.60 4.94 -7.03
C ASP A 12 -3.17 4.27 -8.34
N ASN A 13 -4.11 3.59 -8.99
CA ASN A 13 -3.84 2.87 -10.23
C ASN A 13 -4.15 3.76 -11.43
N GLN A 14 -3.10 4.37 -11.99
CA GLN A 14 -3.18 5.23 -13.17
C GLN A 14 -3.04 4.44 -14.49
N SER A 15 -3.10 3.10 -14.45
CA SER A 15 -2.96 2.23 -15.60
C SER A 15 -4.32 1.74 -16.14
N PRO A 16 -4.36 1.24 -17.39
CA PRO A 16 -5.56 0.60 -17.95
C PRO A 16 -5.78 -0.84 -17.46
N TYR A 17 -4.95 -1.36 -16.55
CA TYR A 17 -4.99 -2.76 -16.09
C TYR A 17 -5.45 -2.87 -14.64
N PHE A 18 -6.05 -4.00 -14.27
CA PHE A 18 -6.26 -4.30 -12.85
C PHE A 18 -4.93 -4.60 -12.17
N ILE A 19 -4.74 -4.09 -10.95
CA ILE A 19 -3.58 -4.42 -10.13
C ILE A 19 -4.04 -5.25 -8.93
N THR A 20 -3.60 -6.51 -8.87
CA THR A 20 -3.86 -7.41 -7.76
C THR A 20 -2.71 -7.34 -6.77
N TYR A 21 -2.91 -6.72 -5.61
CA TYR A 21 -1.89 -6.68 -4.56
C TYR A 21 -1.96 -7.95 -3.70
N ASN A 22 -0.83 -8.62 -3.50
CA ASN A 22 -0.70 -9.81 -2.66
C ASN A 22 -0.17 -9.47 -1.24
N HIS A 23 0.79 -8.55 -1.15
CA HIS A 23 1.36 -8.13 0.14
C HIS A 23 1.80 -6.67 0.04
N ILE A 24 1.53 -5.88 1.09
CA ILE A 24 2.04 -4.52 1.22
C ILE A 24 2.71 -4.39 2.58
N THR A 25 3.92 -3.84 2.60
CA THR A 25 4.66 -3.54 3.82
C THR A 25 5.04 -2.08 3.83
N LEU A 26 4.57 -1.38 4.86
CA LEU A 26 4.95 -0.01 5.16
C LEU A 26 6.13 -0.04 6.14
N ILE A 27 7.19 0.69 5.81
CA ILE A 27 8.44 0.73 6.59
C ILE A 27 8.77 2.20 6.90
N GLN A 28 8.95 2.52 8.17
CA GLN A 28 9.35 3.84 8.66
C GLN A 28 10.33 3.70 9.82
N SER A 29 11.59 4.11 9.62
CA SER A 29 12.64 4.04 10.64
C SER A 29 12.67 2.68 11.36
N ASN A 30 12.25 2.61 12.63
CA ASN A 30 12.22 1.40 13.46
C ASN A 30 10.86 0.69 13.49
N TYR A 31 9.92 1.11 12.65
CA TYR A 31 8.56 0.58 12.57
C TYR A 31 8.31 -0.06 11.21
N SER A 32 7.76 -1.26 11.21
CA SER A 32 7.21 -1.90 10.02
C SER A 32 5.79 -2.37 10.29
N GLN A 33 4.92 -2.19 9.30
CA GLN A 33 3.54 -2.64 9.34
C GLN A 33 3.23 -3.38 8.05
N SER A 34 2.86 -4.65 8.16
CA SER A 34 2.19 -5.35 7.07
C SER A 34 0.74 -4.85 6.98
N ILE A 35 0.37 -4.42 5.80
CA ILE A 35 -0.99 -4.11 5.40
C ILE A 35 -1.40 -5.30 4.56
N ASN A 36 -2.37 -6.10 5.00
CA ASN A 36 -2.90 -7.19 4.19
C ASN A 36 -3.84 -6.57 3.14
N PRO A 37 -3.46 -6.47 1.85
CA PRO A 37 -4.42 -6.13 0.84
C PRO A 37 -5.18 -7.41 0.46
N VAL A 38 -6.50 -7.32 0.46
CA VAL A 38 -7.37 -8.41 -0.02
C VAL A 38 -8.00 -8.01 -1.36
N ASP A 39 -7.52 -6.92 -2.00
CA ASP A 39 -8.25 -6.24 -3.05
C ASP A 39 -7.44 -5.98 -4.33
N MET A 40 -8.18 -6.03 -5.43
CA MET A 40 -7.77 -5.57 -6.74
C MET A 40 -8.08 -4.08 -6.88
N VAL A 41 -7.16 -3.31 -7.45
CA VAL A 41 -7.40 -1.90 -7.80
C VAL A 41 -7.75 -1.83 -9.28
N ALA A 42 -8.97 -1.35 -9.58
CA ALA A 42 -9.45 -1.23 -10.95
C ALA A 42 -8.65 -0.17 -11.75
N PRO A 43 -8.66 -0.24 -13.08
CA PRO A 43 -8.08 0.80 -13.93
C PRO A 43 -8.57 2.19 -13.56
N TYR A 44 -7.67 3.16 -13.53
CA TYR A 44 -7.96 4.58 -13.24
C TYR A 44 -8.73 4.82 -11.94
N SER A 45 -8.49 3.97 -10.94
CA SER A 45 -9.16 4.05 -9.64
C SER A 45 -8.16 4.02 -8.50
N SER A 46 -8.64 4.33 -7.29
CA SER A 46 -7.82 4.26 -6.09
C SER A 46 -8.56 3.59 -4.95
N ILE A 47 -7.79 2.95 -4.07
CA ILE A 47 -8.28 2.42 -2.79
C ILE A 47 -7.49 3.03 -1.64
N ARG A 48 -8.16 3.15 -0.49
CA ARG A 48 -7.55 3.63 0.76
C ARG A 48 -7.33 2.46 1.71
N LEU A 49 -6.07 2.20 2.01
CA LEU A 49 -5.66 1.16 2.94
C LEU A 49 -5.40 1.79 4.32
N PRO A 50 -6.10 1.36 5.37
CA PRO A 50 -5.90 1.93 6.70
C PRO A 50 -4.50 1.63 7.21
N ILE A 51 -3.86 2.63 7.82
CA ILE A 51 -2.60 2.44 8.54
C ILE A 51 -2.82 2.63 10.03
N HIS A 52 -2.08 1.89 10.84
CA HIS A 52 -2.15 1.95 12.28
C HIS A 52 -0.96 2.73 12.81
N GLY A 53 -1.16 3.43 13.93
CA GLY A 53 -0.13 4.25 14.55
C GLY A 53 -0.04 5.68 14.00
N ASN A 54 0.82 6.47 14.62
CA ASN A 54 1.12 7.82 14.17
C ASN A 54 2.23 7.74 13.14
N MET A 55 1.93 8.10 11.91
CA MET A 55 2.91 8.20 10.84
C MET A 55 3.50 9.60 10.87
N SER A 56 4.81 9.71 11.03
CA SER A 56 5.52 10.99 10.97
C SER A 56 6.71 10.85 10.02
N GLY A 57 6.67 11.58 8.90
CA GLY A 57 7.80 11.74 7.99
C GLY A 57 8.07 10.60 7.00
N TYR A 58 9.30 10.63 6.49
CA TYR A 58 9.85 9.76 5.44
C TYR A 58 9.65 8.26 5.73
N GLY A 59 9.30 7.51 4.69
CA GLY A 59 9.16 6.06 4.76
C GLY A 59 9.33 5.41 3.41
N LYS A 60 9.15 4.10 3.35
CA LYS A 60 8.98 3.37 2.09
C LYS A 60 7.83 2.39 2.19
N VAL A 61 7.15 2.18 1.08
CA VAL A 61 6.20 1.10 0.89
C VAL A 61 6.86 0.08 -0.03
N LYS A 62 6.82 -1.19 0.38
CA LYS A 62 7.13 -2.32 -0.49
C LYS A 62 5.83 -3.07 -0.77
N TRP A 63 5.66 -3.58 -1.97
CA TRP A 63 4.49 -4.38 -2.31
C TRP A 63 4.81 -5.46 -3.32
N THR A 64 4.00 -6.52 -3.31
CA THR A 64 4.00 -7.56 -4.35
C THR A 64 2.68 -7.55 -5.09
N VAL A 65 2.71 -7.57 -6.42
CA VAL A 65 1.54 -7.77 -7.27
C VAL A 65 1.53 -9.15 -7.89
N VAL A 66 0.36 -9.64 -8.28
CA VAL A 66 0.20 -10.87 -9.07
C VAL A 66 0.13 -10.49 -10.56
N ASN A 67 1.03 -11.03 -11.38
CA ASN A 67 1.02 -10.82 -12.83
C ASN A 67 0.12 -11.84 -13.55
N ASP A 68 -0.05 -11.66 -14.87
CA ASP A 68 -0.94 -12.49 -15.69
C ASP A 68 -0.57 -13.98 -15.73
N TYR A 69 0.66 -14.33 -15.34
CA TYR A 69 1.13 -15.72 -15.24
C TYR A 69 0.92 -16.32 -13.85
N GLY A 70 0.26 -15.60 -12.93
CA GLY A 70 0.12 -15.99 -11.53
C GLY A 70 1.41 -15.82 -10.70
N GLY A 71 2.45 -15.22 -11.29
CA GLY A 71 3.72 -14.95 -10.62
C GLY A 71 3.66 -13.68 -9.77
N HIS A 72 4.57 -13.55 -8.81
CA HIS A 72 4.64 -12.39 -7.92
C HIS A 72 5.74 -11.43 -8.36
N GLU A 73 5.40 -10.15 -8.48
CA GLU A 73 6.35 -9.08 -8.82
C GLU A 73 6.52 -8.13 -7.65
N LEU A 74 7.76 -7.96 -7.19
CA LEU A 74 8.12 -7.08 -6.07
C LEU A 74 8.40 -5.66 -6.57
N SER A 75 7.90 -4.67 -5.84
CA SER A 75 8.11 -3.25 -6.11
C SER A 75 8.22 -2.44 -4.82
N GLU A 76 8.74 -1.21 -4.92
CA GLU A 76 8.84 -0.29 -3.79
C GLU A 76 8.75 1.18 -4.21
N SER A 77 8.35 2.04 -3.27
CA SER A 77 8.34 3.50 -3.43
C SER A 77 8.58 4.21 -2.10
N ALA A 78 9.27 5.34 -2.15
CA ALA A 78 9.46 6.21 -0.99
C ALA A 78 8.18 7.02 -0.71
N LEU A 79 7.79 7.11 0.56
CA LEU A 79 6.79 8.05 1.05
C LEU A 79 7.49 9.38 1.33
N LYS A 80 7.06 10.42 0.63
CA LYS A 80 7.48 11.81 0.84
C LYS A 80 6.64 12.48 1.92
#